data_AF-J0WUP4-F1
#
_entry.id   AF-J0WUP4-F1
#
_cell.length_a   1.000
_cell.length_b   1.000
_cell.length_c   1.000
_cell.angle_alpha   90.00
_cell.angle_beta   90.00
_cell.angle_gamma   90.00
#
_symmetry.space_group_name_H-M   'P 1'
#
loop_
_entity.id
_entity.type
_entity.pdbx_description
1 polymer ?
#
loop_
_entity_poly.entity_id
_entity_poly.type
_entity_poly.pdbx_seq_one_letter_code
_entity_poly.pdbx_strand_id
1 'polypeptide(L)'
;MSALARLTHISTQTLTLLLERQRLEALGQAPPPSTTSQITRNLGQLRAGVLEMEQAGSAGDAARVLREQYERMRAMLGPDGESIESLKPLAPPSPPPKVEQEPVLPTRVYEPYRDDDEEPEVDVNAVLGQQQQHMAEQDTQLEQLGHSIRRQRDISIQIGDELDVHSGLLEQLDADVDGTERRMSGAQRRLDRVAEGARRNGSTIAIAGLIFVLLVLIIVFKT
;
A
#
# COMPACT_ATOMS: atom_id res chain seq x y z
N MET A 1 12.46 -8.43 -1.78
CA MET A 1 11.67 -7.64 -2.75
C MET A 1 10.15 -7.82 -2.60
N SER A 2 9.65 -8.95 -2.06
CA SER A 2 8.21 -9.19 -1.87
C SER A 2 7.50 -8.22 -0.90
N ALA A 3 8.19 -7.78 0.16
CA ALA A 3 7.59 -6.91 1.18
C ALA A 3 7.21 -5.51 0.66
N LEU A 4 8.08 -4.85 -0.12
CA LEU A 4 7.82 -3.52 -0.69
C LEU A 4 6.64 -3.55 -1.68
N ALA A 5 6.56 -4.58 -2.52
CA ALA A 5 5.47 -4.76 -3.46
C ALA A 5 4.12 -4.95 -2.73
N ARG A 6 4.10 -5.75 -1.66
CA ARG A 6 2.92 -5.92 -0.80
C ARG A 6 2.50 -4.61 -0.13
N LEU A 7 3.44 -3.85 0.43
CA LEU A 7 3.14 -2.57 1.10
C LEU A 7 2.64 -1.50 0.13
N THR A 8 3.19 -1.47 -1.09
CA THR A 8 2.74 -0.55 -2.14
C THR A 8 1.31 -0.90 -2.58
N HIS A 9 1.02 -2.20 -2.75
CA HIS A 9 -0.33 -2.67 -3.08
C HIS A 9 -1.36 -2.28 -2.01
N ILE A 10 -1.04 -2.53 -0.73
CA ILE A 10 -1.88 -2.13 0.41
C ILE A 10 -2.07 -0.60 0.41
N SER A 11 -1.03 0.19 0.11
CA SER A 11 -1.10 1.65 0.00
C SER A 11 -2.11 2.09 -1.05
N THR A 12 -2.02 1.54 -2.27
CA THR A 12 -2.91 1.89 -3.37
C THR A 12 -4.36 1.52 -3.07
N GLN A 13 -4.59 0.32 -2.55
CA GLN A 13 -5.93 -0.14 -2.16
C GLN A 13 -6.54 0.75 -1.07
N THR A 14 -5.76 1.12 -0.07
CA THR A 14 -6.21 1.99 1.03
C THR A 14 -6.55 3.39 0.54
N LEU A 15 -5.78 3.93 -0.40
CA LEU A 15 -6.04 5.23 -1.02
C LEU A 15 -7.36 5.23 -1.80
N THR A 16 -7.65 4.16 -2.55
CA THR A 16 -8.93 4.01 -3.26
C THR A 16 -10.11 4.02 -2.30
N LEU A 17 -10.04 3.25 -1.21
CA LEU A 17 -11.09 3.22 -0.19
C LEU A 17 -11.29 4.58 0.50
N LEU A 18 -10.20 5.32 0.74
CA LEU A 18 -10.24 6.67 1.31
C LEU A 18 -10.90 7.69 0.38
N LEU A 19 -10.58 7.67 -0.91
CA LEU A 19 -11.19 8.56 -1.89
C LEU A 19 -12.68 8.24 -2.08
N GLU A 20 -13.05 6.97 -2.08
CA GLU A 20 -14.45 6.54 -2.12
C GLU A 20 -15.22 7.04 -0.89
N ARG A 21 -14.62 6.93 0.30
CA ARG A 21 -15.17 7.51 1.52
C ARG A 21 -15.36 9.02 1.41
N GLN A 22 -14.34 9.76 1.02
CA GLN A 22 -14.43 11.23 0.89
C GLN A 22 -15.50 11.66 -0.10
N ARG A 23 -15.67 10.89 -1.19
CA ARG A 23 -16.75 11.10 -2.15
C ARG A 23 -18.13 10.87 -1.54
N LEU A 24 -18.32 9.82 -0.74
CA LEU A 24 -19.59 9.57 -0.05
C LEU A 24 -19.91 10.69 0.96
N GLU A 25 -18.91 11.15 1.69
CA GLU A 25 -19.04 12.27 2.62
C GLU A 25 -19.37 13.58 1.90
N ALA A 26 -18.77 13.85 0.73
CA ALA A 26 -19.10 15.00 -0.10
C ALA A 26 -20.55 14.98 -0.62
N LEU A 27 -21.14 13.79 -0.73
CA LEU A 27 -22.56 13.58 -1.09
C LEU A 27 -23.48 13.59 0.14
N GLY A 28 -22.96 13.85 1.34
CA GLY A 28 -23.71 13.82 2.60
C GLY A 28 -24.13 12.42 3.05
N GLN A 29 -23.57 11.37 2.47
CA GLN A 29 -23.80 9.98 2.88
C GLN A 29 -22.73 9.51 3.87
N ALA A 30 -23.16 8.85 4.93
CA ALA A 30 -22.23 8.24 5.88
C ALA A 30 -21.53 7.03 5.23
N PRO A 31 -20.19 6.95 5.27
CA PRO A 31 -19.46 5.81 4.75
C PRO A 31 -19.79 4.53 5.56
N PRO A 32 -19.84 3.35 4.90
CA PRO A 32 -20.16 2.11 5.60
C PRO A 32 -19.06 1.73 6.61
N PRO A 33 -19.42 1.25 7.82
CA PRO A 33 -18.46 0.99 8.90
C PRO A 33 -17.47 -0.14 8.59
N SER A 34 -17.82 -1.04 7.67
CA SER A 34 -16.93 -2.07 7.13
C SER A 34 -15.75 -1.46 6.38
N THR A 35 -15.96 -0.40 5.61
CA THR A 35 -14.90 0.28 4.83
C THR A 35 -13.93 0.98 5.76
N THR A 36 -14.43 1.67 6.78
CA THR A 36 -13.59 2.29 7.82
C THR A 36 -12.74 1.24 8.54
N SER A 37 -13.33 0.10 8.91
CA SER A 37 -12.62 -1.02 9.56
C SER A 37 -11.55 -1.67 8.67
N GLN A 38 -11.76 -1.71 7.36
CA GLN A 38 -10.77 -2.21 6.40
C GLN A 38 -9.62 -1.21 6.24
N ILE A 39 -9.91 0.09 6.13
CA ILE A 39 -8.89 1.13 6.03
C ILE A 39 -7.99 1.15 7.28
N THR A 40 -8.58 1.07 8.48
CA THR A 40 -7.80 1.07 9.74
C THR A 40 -6.88 -0.14 9.84
N ARG A 41 -7.36 -1.34 9.45
CA ARG A 41 -6.56 -2.57 9.42
C ARG A 41 -5.40 -2.46 8.42
N ASN A 42 -5.68 -1.97 7.20
CA ASN A 42 -4.67 -1.80 6.17
C ASN A 42 -3.60 -0.78 6.56
N LEU A 43 -3.98 0.35 7.17
CA LEU A 43 -3.05 1.34 7.71
C LEU A 43 -2.17 0.73 8.82
N GLY A 44 -2.73 -0.10 9.70
CA GLY A 44 -1.97 -0.82 10.71
C GLY A 44 -0.91 -1.76 10.12
N GLN A 45 -1.26 -2.52 9.07
CA GLN A 45 -0.33 -3.38 8.36
C GLN A 45 0.76 -2.59 7.63
N LEU A 46 0.37 -1.47 6.99
CA LEU A 46 1.30 -0.60 6.28
C LEU A 46 2.30 0.05 7.23
N ARG A 47 1.84 0.48 8.41
CA ARG A 47 2.70 0.99 9.50
C ARG A 47 3.72 -0.06 9.95
N ALA A 48 3.27 -1.27 10.27
CA ALA A 48 4.13 -2.34 10.76
C ALA A 48 5.23 -2.68 9.74
N GLY A 49 4.87 -2.80 8.46
CA GLY A 49 5.85 -3.10 7.41
C GLY A 49 6.81 -1.94 7.09
N VAL A 50 6.38 -0.68 7.24
CA VAL A 50 7.29 0.48 7.10
C VAL A 50 8.34 0.48 8.22
N LEU A 51 7.95 0.19 9.47
CA LEU A 51 8.89 0.09 10.60
C LEU A 51 9.89 -1.05 10.42
N GLU A 52 9.43 -2.22 9.94
CA GLU A 52 10.29 -3.36 9.65
C GLU A 52 11.30 -3.04 8.53
N MET A 53 10.87 -2.34 7.47
CA MET A 53 11.77 -1.91 6.40
C MET A 53 12.81 -0.88 6.86
N GLU A 54 12.46 0.02 7.78
CA GLU A 54 13.39 0.97 8.35
C GLU A 54 14.45 0.29 9.22
N GLN A 55 14.04 -0.70 10.02
CA GLN A 55 14.97 -1.50 10.84
C GLN A 55 15.91 -2.36 9.99
N ALA A 56 15.44 -2.88 8.86
CA ALA A 56 16.24 -3.67 7.94
C ALA A 56 17.27 -2.86 7.14
N GLY A 57 17.20 -1.51 7.15
CA GLY A 57 18.21 -0.62 6.56
C GLY A 57 18.36 -0.65 5.02
N SER A 58 17.65 -1.55 4.32
CA SER A 58 17.84 -1.81 2.87
C SER A 58 16.96 -0.97 1.93
N ALA A 59 15.99 -0.20 2.44
CA ALA A 59 14.95 0.44 1.63
C ALA A 59 14.62 1.88 2.07
N GLY A 60 15.62 2.68 2.47
CA GLY A 60 15.42 3.99 3.09
C GLY A 60 14.54 4.98 2.31
N ASP A 61 14.76 5.12 0.99
CA ASP A 61 13.94 6.05 0.18
C ASP A 61 12.51 5.56 -0.02
N ALA A 62 12.31 4.26 -0.28
CA ALA A 62 10.97 3.69 -0.43
C ALA A 62 10.19 3.71 0.89
N ALA A 63 10.85 3.44 2.01
CA ALA A 63 10.26 3.54 3.34
C ALA A 63 9.84 4.97 3.66
N ARG A 64 10.65 5.97 3.30
CA ARG A 64 10.31 7.39 3.47
C ARG A 64 9.06 7.77 2.67
N VAL A 65 8.98 7.37 1.39
CA VAL A 65 7.80 7.63 0.54
C VAL A 65 6.54 6.97 1.11
N LEU A 66 6.63 5.72 1.56
CA LEU A 66 5.49 5.01 2.15
C LEU A 66 5.08 5.61 3.51
N ARG A 67 6.02 6.11 4.30
CA ARG A 67 5.74 6.84 5.55
C ARG A 67 4.97 8.14 5.27
N GLU A 68 5.38 8.91 4.28
CA GLU A 68 4.67 10.13 3.87
C GLU A 68 3.26 9.81 3.36
N GLN A 69 3.11 8.76 2.55
CA GLN A 69 1.80 8.29 2.09
C GLN A 69 0.91 7.83 3.25
N TYR A 70 1.45 7.07 4.21
CA TYR A 70 0.75 6.64 5.41
C TYR A 70 0.18 7.82 6.19
N GLU A 71 1.00 8.83 6.47
CA GLU A 71 0.55 10.00 7.23
C GLU A 71 -0.54 10.77 6.48
N ARG A 72 -0.44 10.88 5.15
CA ARG A 72 -1.47 11.52 4.33
C ARG A 72 -2.78 10.74 4.36
N MET A 73 -2.72 9.41 4.25
CA MET A 73 -3.90 8.53 4.30
C MET A 73 -4.56 8.54 5.68
N ARG A 74 -3.75 8.56 6.75
CA ARG A 74 -4.20 8.71 8.13
C ARG A 74 -4.90 10.05 8.36
N ALA A 75 -4.34 11.14 7.83
CA ALA A 75 -4.96 12.47 7.92
C ALA A 75 -6.30 12.54 7.17
N MET A 76 -6.42 11.89 6.01
CA MET A 76 -7.68 11.78 5.27
C MET A 76 -8.77 11.00 6.02
N LEU A 77 -8.40 10.14 6.98
CA LEU A 77 -9.34 9.36 7.77
C LEU A 77 -9.97 10.17 8.92
N GLY A 78 -9.43 11.36 9.23
CA GLY A 78 -9.97 12.27 10.23
C GLY A 78 -10.05 11.64 11.64
N PRO A 79 -11.20 11.75 12.35
CA PRO A 79 -11.33 11.29 13.73
C PRO A 79 -11.13 9.77 13.89
N ASP A 80 -11.49 8.97 12.89
CA ASP A 80 -11.29 7.52 12.92
C ASP A 80 -9.79 7.16 12.84
N GLY A 81 -8.97 8.04 12.25
CA GLY A 81 -7.52 7.91 12.12
C GLY A 81 -6.73 8.30 13.37
N GLU A 82 -7.35 8.99 14.32
CA GLU A 82 -6.70 9.37 15.59
C GLU A 82 -6.37 8.15 16.45
N SER A 83 -7.17 7.10 16.34
CA SER A 83 -6.94 5.80 16.99
C SER A 83 -5.71 5.06 16.44
N ILE A 84 -5.23 5.44 15.26
CA ILE A 84 -4.07 4.83 14.61
C ILE A 84 -2.83 5.66 14.97
N GLU A 85 -1.76 4.99 15.41
CA GLU A 85 -0.53 5.62 15.86
C GLU A 85 0.25 6.26 14.70
N SER A 86 0.72 7.50 14.87
CA SER A 86 1.52 8.18 13.85
C SER A 86 2.92 7.57 13.75
N LEU A 87 3.44 7.52 12.53
CA LEU A 87 4.84 7.20 12.27
C LEU A 87 5.74 8.41 12.51
N LYS A 88 5.25 9.66 12.53
CA LYS A 88 6.12 10.81 12.88
C LYS A 88 6.67 10.64 14.29
N PRO A 89 8.01 10.68 14.51
CA PRO A 89 8.56 10.74 15.86
C PRO A 89 7.95 11.93 16.58
N LEU A 90 7.47 11.72 17.81
CA LEU A 90 6.99 12.78 18.67
C LEU A 90 8.16 13.75 18.88
N ALA A 91 8.19 14.84 18.11
CA ALA A 91 9.09 15.94 18.41
C ALA A 91 8.84 16.34 19.88
N PRO A 92 9.88 16.68 20.66
CA PRO A 92 9.67 17.18 22.02
C PRO A 92 8.60 18.28 21.97
N PRO A 93 7.72 18.36 22.98
CA PRO A 93 6.56 19.25 22.95
C PRO A 93 7.07 20.64 22.61
N SER A 94 6.82 21.06 21.38
CA SER A 94 6.99 22.46 21.02
C SER A 94 6.01 23.20 21.92
N PRO A 95 6.43 24.29 22.58
CA PRO A 95 5.55 25.05 23.44
C PRO A 95 4.25 25.34 22.67
N PRO A 96 3.09 25.31 23.36
CA PRO A 96 1.80 25.47 22.71
C PRO A 96 1.87 26.68 21.77
N PRO A 97 1.24 26.62 20.58
CA PRO A 97 1.19 27.78 19.71
C PRO A 97 0.69 28.94 20.57
N LYS A 98 1.51 29.99 20.69
CA LYS A 98 0.97 31.27 21.12
C LYS A 98 -0.21 31.50 20.19
N VAL A 99 -1.37 31.72 20.79
CA VAL A 99 -2.53 32.27 20.12
C VAL A 99 -2.08 33.64 19.59
N GLU A 100 -1.42 33.64 18.44
CA GLU A 100 -1.43 34.80 17.55
C GLU A 100 -2.89 34.90 17.13
N GLN A 101 -3.56 35.81 17.83
CA GLN A 101 -4.90 36.27 17.51
C GLN A 101 -4.96 36.45 15.99
N GLU A 102 -5.83 35.69 15.34
CA GLU A 102 -6.33 36.07 14.02
C GLU A 102 -6.64 37.57 14.06
N PRO A 103 -6.31 38.34 13.00
CA PRO A 103 -6.76 39.72 12.92
C PRO A 103 -8.29 39.67 12.98
N VAL A 104 -8.84 40.19 14.08
CA VAL A 104 -10.27 40.33 14.30
C VAL A 104 -10.81 41.06 13.07
N LEU A 105 -11.58 40.36 12.26
CA LEU A 105 -12.33 40.95 11.15
C LEU A 105 -13.12 42.14 11.72
N PRO A 106 -13.11 43.32 11.08
CA PRO A 106 -13.84 44.46 11.60
C PRO A 106 -15.31 44.08 11.74
N THR A 107 -15.83 44.22 12.97
CA THR A 107 -17.24 44.18 13.29
C THR A 107 -17.99 44.96 12.23
N ARG A 108 -18.75 44.27 11.36
CA ARG A 108 -19.73 44.95 10.52
C ARG A 108 -20.72 45.58 11.49
N VAL A 109 -20.65 46.89 11.59
CA VAL A 109 -21.67 47.73 12.24
C VAL A 109 -22.98 47.37 11.55
N TYR A 110 -23.91 46.78 12.29
CA TYR A 110 -25.29 46.61 11.83
C TYR A 110 -25.86 48.03 11.72
N GLU A 111 -26.03 48.53 10.50
CA GLU A 111 -26.94 49.64 10.26
C GLU A 111 -28.37 49.14 10.51
N PRO A 112 -29.17 49.85 11.33
CA PRO A 112 -30.60 49.61 11.41
C PRO A 112 -31.21 49.74 10.02
N TYR A 113 -32.03 48.77 9.62
CA TYR A 113 -32.79 48.79 8.37
C TYR A 113 -33.48 50.16 8.20
N ARG A 114 -33.14 50.85 7.11
CA ARG A 114 -33.90 52.01 6.62
C ARG A 114 -34.88 51.48 5.58
N ASP A 115 -36.17 51.70 5.83
CA ASP A 115 -37.27 51.36 4.92
C ASP A 115 -37.36 52.33 3.72
N ASP A 116 -36.26 52.59 3.03
CA ASP A 116 -36.23 53.47 1.85
C ASP A 116 -35.43 52.83 0.70
N ASP A 117 -35.73 51.57 0.38
CA ASP A 117 -35.33 50.94 -0.88
C ASP A 117 -36.54 50.18 -1.44
N GLU A 118 -36.97 50.52 -2.67
CA GLU A 118 -37.91 49.69 -3.43
C GLU A 118 -37.35 48.26 -3.48
N GLU A 119 -38.05 47.30 -2.87
CA GLU A 119 -37.62 45.90 -2.91
C GLU A 119 -37.50 45.46 -4.37
N PRO A 120 -36.34 44.92 -4.81
CA PRO A 120 -36.26 44.38 -6.16
C PRO A 120 -37.27 43.25 -6.27
N GLU A 121 -38.29 43.41 -7.11
CA GLU A 121 -39.22 42.32 -7.45
C GLU A 121 -38.40 41.17 -8.03
N VAL A 122 -38.08 40.20 -7.18
CA VAL A 122 -37.45 38.95 -7.59
C VAL A 122 -38.49 38.23 -8.44
N ASP A 123 -38.26 38.14 -9.75
CA ASP A 123 -39.12 37.38 -10.65
C ASP A 123 -39.06 35.89 -10.26
N VAL A 124 -40.03 35.48 -9.46
CA VAL A 124 -40.17 34.12 -8.92
C VAL A 124 -40.21 33.08 -10.05
N ASN A 125 -40.71 33.44 -11.23
CA ASN A 125 -40.77 32.52 -12.37
C ASN A 125 -39.38 32.32 -12.99
N ALA A 126 -38.55 33.36 -13.04
CA ALA A 126 -37.17 33.26 -13.49
C ALA A 126 -36.33 32.41 -12.52
N VAL A 127 -36.51 32.59 -11.21
CA VAL A 127 -35.86 31.76 -10.18
C VAL A 127 -36.31 30.31 -10.24
N LEU A 128 -37.60 30.06 -10.46
CA LEU A 128 -38.15 28.71 -10.58
C LEU A 128 -37.64 27.99 -11.84
N GLY A 129 -37.53 28.70 -12.97
CA GLY A 129 -36.94 28.17 -14.20
C GLY A 129 -35.46 27.80 -14.02
N GLN A 130 -34.70 28.67 -13.34
CA GLN A 130 -33.29 28.41 -13.03
C GLN A 130 -33.12 27.20 -12.08
N GLN A 131 -34.02 27.05 -11.10
CA GLN A 131 -34.01 25.87 -10.22
C GLN A 131 -34.27 24.57 -10.97
N GLN A 132 -35.24 24.53 -11.89
CA GLN A 132 -35.53 23.34 -12.68
C GLN A 132 -34.34 22.93 -13.55
N GLN A 133 -33.63 23.92 -14.11
CA GLN A 133 -32.45 23.67 -14.93
C GLN A 133 -31.28 23.12 -14.10
N HIS A 134 -31.06 23.66 -12.90
CA HIS A 134 -30.09 23.13 -11.94
C HIS A 134 -30.43 21.70 -11.49
N MET A 135 -31.70 21.39 -11.25
CA MET A 135 -32.13 20.03 -10.88
C MET A 135 -31.89 19.03 -12.01
N ALA A 136 -32.19 19.41 -13.26
CA ALA A 136 -31.94 18.56 -14.43
C ALA A 136 -30.44 18.29 -14.67
N GLU A 137 -29.58 19.29 -14.43
CA GLU A 137 -28.13 19.12 -14.49
C GLU A 137 -27.61 18.18 -13.39
N GLN A 138 -28.17 18.27 -12.19
CA GLN A 138 -27.82 17.38 -11.09
C GLN A 138 -28.25 15.93 -11.35
N ASP A 139 -29.45 15.69 -11.87
CA ASP A 139 -29.91 14.34 -12.22
C ASP A 139 -29.00 13.68 -13.27
N THR A 140 -28.57 14.45 -14.27
CA THR A 140 -27.64 13.97 -15.30
C THR A 140 -26.27 13.61 -14.70
N GLN A 141 -25.79 14.41 -13.74
CA GLN A 141 -24.54 14.12 -13.02
C GLN A 141 -24.67 12.87 -12.14
N LEU A 142 -25.81 12.68 -11.46
CA LEU A 142 -26.09 11.51 -10.63
C LEU A 142 -26.17 10.22 -11.46
N GLU A 143 -26.69 10.29 -12.68
CA GLU A 143 -26.78 9.13 -13.57
C GLU A 143 -25.38 8.71 -14.07
N GLN A 144 -24.55 9.67 -14.47
CA GLN A 144 -23.13 9.42 -14.79
C GLN A 144 -22.36 8.89 -13.57
N LEU A 145 -22.67 9.41 -12.38
CA LEU A 145 -22.12 8.95 -11.12
C LEU A 145 -22.50 7.49 -10.86
N GLY A 146 -23.77 7.14 -11.01
CA GLY A 146 -24.28 5.78 -10.85
C GLY A 146 -23.63 4.78 -11.81
N HIS A 147 -23.37 5.19 -13.05
CA HIS A 147 -22.63 4.37 -14.01
C HIS A 147 -21.15 4.18 -13.63
N SER A 148 -20.49 5.21 -13.10
CA SER A 148 -19.11 5.09 -12.60
C SER A 148 -19.03 4.19 -11.37
N ILE A 149 -20.01 4.26 -10.46
CA ILE A 149 -20.06 3.45 -9.23
C ILE A 149 -20.30 1.97 -9.55
N ARG A 150 -21.21 1.65 -10.48
CA ARG A 150 -21.40 0.27 -10.93
C ARG A 150 -20.12 -0.32 -11.52
N ARG A 151 -19.45 0.42 -12.40
CA ARG A 151 -18.15 -0.01 -12.97
C ARG A 151 -17.07 -0.17 -11.91
N GLN A 152 -16.97 0.77 -10.97
CA GLN A 152 -15.99 0.69 -9.89
C GLN A 152 -16.25 -0.51 -8.97
N ARG A 153 -17.51 -0.81 -8.66
CA ARG A 153 -17.90 -1.99 -7.89
C ARG A 153 -17.55 -3.28 -8.63
N ASP A 154 -17.84 -3.37 -9.92
CA ASP A 154 -17.51 -4.56 -10.73
C ASP A 154 -15.99 -4.79 -10.77
N ILE A 155 -15.21 -3.72 -10.94
CA ILE A 155 -13.73 -3.76 -10.87
C ILE A 155 -13.26 -4.19 -9.47
N SER A 156 -13.88 -3.71 -8.39
CA SER A 156 -13.50 -4.08 -7.02
C SER A 156 -13.79 -5.54 -6.70
N ILE A 157 -14.88 -6.10 -7.23
CA ILE A 157 -15.20 -7.53 -7.07
C ILE A 157 -14.17 -8.36 -7.83
N GLN A 158 -13.87 -7.97 -9.08
CA GLN A 158 -12.88 -8.66 -9.91
C GLN A 158 -11.47 -8.62 -9.31
N ILE A 159 -11.08 -7.50 -8.69
CA ILE A 159 -9.81 -7.40 -7.94
C ILE A 159 -9.83 -8.31 -6.71
N GLY A 160 -10.96 -8.38 -5.99
CA GLY A 160 -11.11 -9.30 -4.85
C GLY A 160 -10.90 -10.76 -5.27
N ASP A 161 -11.55 -11.18 -6.35
CA ASP A 161 -11.44 -12.54 -6.88
C ASP A 161 -10.00 -12.84 -7.37
N GLU A 162 -9.34 -11.89 -8.04
CA GLU A 162 -7.95 -12.03 -8.49
C GLU A 162 -6.97 -12.10 -7.30
N LEU A 163 -7.25 -11.39 -6.21
CA LEU A 163 -6.42 -11.44 -5.00
C LEU A 163 -6.56 -12.77 -4.25
N ASP A 164 -7.75 -13.38 -4.22
CA ASP A 164 -7.94 -14.73 -3.69
C ASP A 164 -7.19 -15.76 -4.56
N VAL A 165 -7.24 -15.62 -5.89
CA VAL A 165 -6.44 -16.45 -6.83
C VAL A 165 -4.94 -16.26 -6.58
N HIS A 166 -4.47 -15.02 -6.46
CA HIS A 166 -3.08 -14.70 -6.16
C HIS A 166 -2.64 -15.22 -4.80
N SER A 167 -3.50 -15.20 -3.77
CA SER A 167 -3.22 -15.78 -2.46
C SER A 167 -3.01 -17.29 -2.55
N GLY A 168 -3.88 -17.99 -3.29
CA GLY A 168 -3.72 -19.43 -3.55
C GLY A 168 -2.45 -19.76 -4.33
N LEU A 169 -2.11 -18.96 -5.34
CA LEU A 169 -0.87 -19.12 -6.11
C LEU A 169 0.38 -18.87 -5.25
N LEU A 170 0.33 -17.92 -4.31
CA LEU A 170 1.42 -17.65 -3.38
C LEU A 170 1.62 -18.78 -2.37
N GLU A 171 0.55 -19.41 -1.88
CA GLU A 171 0.61 -20.57 -0.98
C GLU A 171 1.20 -21.79 -1.70
N GLN A 172 0.82 -22.01 -2.96
CA GLN A 172 1.42 -23.05 -3.79
C GLN A 172 2.90 -22.78 -4.07
N LEU A 173 3.27 -21.52 -4.35
CA LEU A 173 4.66 -21.13 -4.53
C LEU A 173 5.49 -21.38 -3.27
N ASP A 174 4.95 -21.11 -2.08
CA ASP A 174 5.62 -21.38 -0.80
C ASP A 174 5.89 -22.88 -0.62
N ALA A 175 4.90 -23.72 -0.92
CA ALA A 175 5.05 -25.18 -0.89
C ALA A 175 6.11 -25.70 -1.90
N ASP A 176 6.19 -25.09 -3.08
CA ASP A 176 7.20 -25.42 -4.10
C ASP A 176 8.61 -24.96 -3.68
N VAL A 177 8.72 -23.81 -3.01
CA VAL A 177 9.98 -23.33 -2.41
C VAL A 177 10.45 -24.27 -1.31
N ASP A 178 9.57 -24.69 -0.40
CA ASP A 178 9.87 -25.68 0.65
C ASP A 178 10.31 -27.03 0.06
N GLY A 179 9.69 -27.45 -1.05
CA GLY A 179 10.10 -28.65 -1.79
C GLY A 179 11.49 -28.50 -2.37
N THR A 180 11.80 -27.33 -2.93
CA THR A 180 13.11 -27.02 -3.51
C THR A 180 14.19 -26.95 -2.43
N GLU A 181 13.93 -26.35 -1.27
CA GLU A 181 14.88 -26.30 -0.15
C GLU A 181 15.20 -27.71 0.38
N ARG A 182 14.20 -28.57 0.53
CA ARG A 182 14.40 -29.98 0.92
C ARG A 182 15.25 -30.75 -0.09
N ARG A 183 15.05 -30.51 -1.39
CA ARG A 183 15.87 -31.13 -2.44
C ARG A 183 17.30 -30.58 -2.44
N MET A 184 17.46 -29.28 -2.25
CA MET A 184 18.75 -28.61 -2.22
C MET A 184 19.57 -29.03 -1.00
N SER A 185 18.97 -29.12 0.19
CA SER A 185 19.63 -29.65 1.39
C SER A 185 20.03 -31.13 1.23
N GLY A 186 19.19 -31.93 0.56
CA GLY A 186 19.51 -33.31 0.19
C GLY A 186 20.70 -33.40 -0.78
N ALA A 187 20.73 -32.53 -1.80
CA ALA A 187 21.84 -32.44 -2.74
C ALA A 187 23.14 -32.00 -2.05
N GLN A 188 23.07 -31.01 -1.17
CA GLN A 188 24.21 -30.52 -0.39
C GLN A 188 24.81 -31.64 0.48
N ARG A 189 23.98 -32.39 1.21
CA ARG A 189 24.45 -33.55 2.00
C ARG A 189 25.12 -34.63 1.15
N ARG A 190 24.65 -34.83 -0.08
CA ARG A 190 25.29 -35.77 -1.02
C ARG A 190 26.64 -35.24 -1.47
N LEU A 191 26.75 -33.95 -1.77
CA LEU A 191 28.01 -33.30 -2.12
C LEU A 191 29.00 -33.38 -0.96
N ASP A 192 28.59 -33.11 0.28
CA ASP A 192 29.45 -33.22 1.47
C ASP A 192 29.99 -34.64 1.63
N ARG A 193 29.13 -35.66 1.45
CA ARG A 193 29.55 -37.06 1.50
C ARG A 193 30.53 -37.42 0.39
N VAL A 194 30.34 -36.89 -0.82
CA VAL A 194 31.27 -37.10 -1.94
C VAL A 194 32.60 -36.39 -1.66
N ALA A 195 32.57 -35.16 -1.15
CA ALA A 195 33.76 -34.41 -0.79
C ALA A 195 34.56 -35.11 0.32
N GLU A 196 33.87 -35.64 1.33
CA GLU A 196 34.50 -36.37 2.44
C GLU A 196 35.06 -37.72 2.00
N GLY A 197 34.34 -38.44 1.13
CA GLY A 197 34.83 -39.67 0.48
C GLY A 197 36.06 -39.43 -0.39
N ALA A 198 36.07 -38.34 -1.16
CA ALA A 198 37.21 -37.92 -1.97
C ALA A 198 38.42 -37.56 -1.09
N ARG A 199 38.21 -36.92 0.07
CA ARG A 199 39.31 -36.59 1.00
C ARG A 199 39.94 -37.83 1.63
N ARG A 200 39.15 -38.85 1.95
CA ARG A 200 39.64 -40.10 2.57
C ARG A 200 40.36 -41.03 1.58
N ASN A 201 39.83 -41.17 0.36
CA ASN A 201 40.42 -42.03 -0.68
C ASN A 201 41.33 -41.25 -1.64
N GLY A 202 41.52 -39.95 -1.40
CA GLY A 202 42.28 -39.06 -2.27
C GLY A 202 43.74 -39.48 -2.42
N SER A 203 44.37 -39.99 -1.36
CA SER A 203 45.75 -40.51 -1.45
C SER A 203 45.82 -41.75 -2.34
N THR A 204 44.85 -42.66 -2.24
CA THR A 204 44.77 -43.87 -3.08
C THR A 204 44.52 -43.54 -4.54
N ILE A 205 43.63 -42.59 -4.83
CA ILE A 205 43.36 -42.11 -6.19
C ILE A 205 44.58 -41.38 -6.76
N ALA A 206 45.25 -40.53 -5.97
CA ALA A 206 46.46 -39.84 -6.37
C ALA A 206 47.60 -40.82 -6.69
N ILE A 207 47.81 -41.84 -5.84
CA ILE A 207 48.81 -42.90 -6.08
C ILE A 207 48.47 -43.69 -7.36
N ALA A 208 47.21 -44.10 -7.54
CA ALA A 208 46.78 -44.82 -8.75
C ALA A 208 46.97 -43.99 -10.03
N GLY A 209 46.65 -42.69 -9.99
CA GLY A 209 46.91 -41.77 -11.09
C GLY A 209 48.41 -41.61 -11.39
N LEU A 210 49.24 -41.54 -10.35
CA LEU A 210 50.70 -41.44 -10.49
C LEU A 210 51.29 -42.70 -11.14
N ILE A 211 50.79 -43.88 -10.77
CA ILE A 211 51.13 -45.16 -11.41
C ILE A 211 50.68 -45.20 -12.88
N PHE A 212 49.48 -44.71 -13.18
CA PHE A 212 48.98 -44.65 -14.55
C PHE A 212 49.84 -43.75 -15.44
N VAL A 213 50.21 -42.56 -14.95
CA VAL A 213 51.12 -41.63 -15.65
C VAL A 213 52.48 -42.29 -15.88
N LEU A 214 53.01 -43.01 -14.88
CA LEU A 214 54.27 -43.73 -15.00
C LEU A 214 54.21 -44.84 -16.07
N LEU A 215 53.12 -45.61 -16.12
CA LEU A 215 52.91 -46.64 -17.15
C LEU A 215 52.84 -46.04 -18.56
N VAL A 216 52.13 -44.91 -18.71
CA VAL A 216 52.07 -44.18 -19.99
C VAL A 216 53.47 -43.72 -20.41
N LEU A 217 54.24 -43.13 -19.50
CA LEU A 217 55.62 -42.73 -19.76
C LEU A 217 56.49 -43.93 -20.15
N ILE A 218 56.35 -45.07 -19.48
CA ILE A 218 57.08 -46.30 -19.84
C ILE A 218 56.71 -46.73 -21.25
N ILE A 219 55.42 -46.79 -21.60
CA ILE A 219 54.99 -47.20 -22.95
C ILE A 219 55.55 -46.24 -24.01
N VAL A 220 55.43 -44.93 -23.79
CA VAL A 220 55.89 -43.90 -24.73
C VAL A 220 57.42 -43.87 -24.87
N PHE A 221 58.16 -44.11 -23.78
CA PHE A 221 59.63 -44.03 -23.80
C PHE A 221 60.30 -45.36 -24.19
N LYS A 222 59.61 -46.49 -23.99
CA LYS A 222 60.08 -47.83 -24.36
C LYS A 222 59.70 -48.21 -25.79
N THR A 223 58.66 -47.60 -26.35
CA THR A 223 58.32 -47.66 -27.78
C THR A 223 59.19 -46.67 -28.53
#